data_AF-A0AAX6BK65-F1
#
_entry.id   AF-A0AAX6BK65-F1
#
_cell.length_a   1.000
_cell.length_b   1.000
_cell.length_c   1.000
_cell.angle_alpha   90.00
_cell.angle_beta   90.00
_cell.angle_gamma   90.00
#
_symmetry.space_group_name_H-M   'P 1'
#
loop_
_entity.id
_entity.type
_entity.pdbx_description
1 polymer ?
#
loop_
_entity_poly.entity_id
_entity_poly.type
_entity_poly.pdbx_seq_one_letter_code
_entity_poly.pdbx_strand_id
1 'polypeptide(L)' 'MHTCPRCEAKQANLVSKSPVEGAWEIYLCNVCLFTWRSSEPETITNPEKYPRPFKINPKDVPLATHVPPVPPRS' A
#
# COMPACT_ATOMS: atom_id res chain seq x y z
N MET A 1 -2.32 9.58 10.74
CA MET A 1 -1.48 9.16 9.59
C MET A 1 -0.95 7.77 9.86
N HIS A 2 -1.17 6.81 8.96
CA HIS A 2 -0.73 5.42 9.13
C HIS A 2 0.65 5.21 8.49
N THR A 3 1.49 4.37 9.09
CA THR A 3 2.78 3.95 8.50
C THR A 3 2.51 2.90 7.43
N CYS A 4 3.06 3.10 6.23
CA CYS A 4 2.97 2.12 5.17
C CYS A 4 3.77 0.86 5.55
N PRO A 5 3.17 -0.33 5.55
CA PRO A 5 3.86 -1.58 5.90
C PRO A 5 4.92 -1.99 4.86
N ARG A 6 4.75 -1.56 3.60
CA ARG A 6 5.64 -1.90 2.48
C ARG A 6 6.87 -1.01 2.36
N CYS A 7 6.72 0.30 2.54
CA CYS A 7 7.78 1.29 2.31
C CYS A 7 8.07 2.19 3.53
N GLU A 8 7.38 1.97 4.65
CA GLU A 8 7.57 2.67 5.94
C GLU A 8 7.33 4.19 5.91
N ALA A 9 6.85 4.73 4.79
CA ALA A 9 6.41 6.11 4.69
C ALA A 9 5.24 6.38 5.65
N LYS A 10 5.30 7.48 6.40
CA LYS A 10 4.26 7.91 7.36
C LYS A 10 3.08 8.63 6.69
N GLN A 11 2.88 8.43 5.39
CA GLN A 11 1.96 9.23 4.56
C GLN A 11 0.83 8.37 3.95
N ALA A 12 0.31 7.40 4.70
CA ALA A 12 -0.87 6.67 4.27
C ALA A 12 -2.16 7.35 4.74
N ASN A 13 -3.05 7.56 3.77
CA ASN A 13 -4.35 8.21 3.93
C ASN A 13 -5.47 7.18 3.99
N LEU A 14 -6.49 7.45 4.82
CA LEU A 14 -7.74 6.73 4.76
C LEU A 14 -8.50 7.12 3.48
N VAL A 15 -8.91 6.14 2.69
CA VAL A 15 -9.65 6.39 1.43
C VAL A 15 -11.07 5.83 1.42
N SER A 16 -11.39 4.90 2.34
CA SER A 16 -12.75 4.38 2.49
C SER A 16 -12.94 3.71 3.84
N LYS A 17 -14.20 3.60 4.26
CA LYS A 17 -14.63 2.88 5.46
C LYS A 17 -15.75 1.92 5.10
N SER A 18 -15.84 0.81 5.81
CA SER A 18 -16.99 -0.08 5.76
C SER A 18 -18.28 0.66 6.13
N PRO A 19 -19.43 0.35 5.50
CA PRO A 19 -20.74 0.81 5.96
C PRO A 19 -21.14 0.18 7.31
N VAL A 20 -20.55 -0.97 7.67
CA VAL A 20 -20.65 -1.56 9.00
C VAL A 20 -19.52 -1.02 9.85
N GLU A 21 -19.87 -0.29 10.91
CA GLU A 21 -18.91 0.35 11.82
C GLU A 21 -17.89 -0.66 12.38
N GLY A 22 -16.61 -0.27 12.38
CA GLY A 22 -15.52 -1.07 12.92
C GLY A 22 -15.07 -2.27 12.06
N ALA A 23 -15.78 -2.62 10.97
CA ALA A 23 -15.46 -3.82 10.21
C ALA A 23 -14.13 -3.72 9.42
N TRP A 24 -13.89 -2.58 8.75
CA TRP A 24 -12.61 -2.28 8.09
C TRP A 24 -12.51 -0.82 7.64
N GLU A 25 -11.27 -0.36 7.48
CA GLU A 25 -10.86 0.88 6.85
C GLU A 25 -9.89 0.55 5.69
N ILE A 26 -9.90 1.31 4.60
CA ILE A 26 -8.92 1.18 3.50
C ILE A 26 -7.93 2.32 3.59
N TYR A 27 -6.64 1.99 3.59
CA TYR A 27 -5.55 2.96 3.54
C TYR A 27 -4.79 2.89 2.22
N LEU A 28 -4.41 4.05 1.69
CA LEU A 28 -3.57 4.21 0.50
C LEU A 28 -2.29 4.96 0.89
N CYS A 29 -1.13 4.38 0.61
CA CYS A 29 0.15 5.07 0.73
C CYS A 29 0.38 5.99 -0.48
N ASN A 30 0.57 7.29 -0.24
CA ASN A 30 0.81 8.25 -1.33
C ASN A 30 2.22 8.17 -1.95
N VAL A 31 3.13 7.42 -1.33
CA VAL A 31 4.49 7.24 -1.83
C VAL A 31 4.56 6.07 -2.78
N CYS A 32 4.16 4.88 -2.32
CA CYS A 32 4.28 3.67 -3.12
C CYS A 32 2.97 3.17 -3.73
N LEU A 33 1.84 3.81 -3.45
CA LEU A 33 0.50 3.40 -3.90
C LEU A 33 0.02 2.05 -3.37
N PHE A 34 0.72 1.47 -2.38
CA PHE A 34 0.24 0.27 -1.70
C PHE A 34 -1.05 0.59 -0.97
N THR A 35 -2.05 -0.26 -1.18
CA THR A 35 -3.38 -0.14 -0.59
C THR A 35 -3.66 -1.38 0.24
N TRP A 36 -4.18 -1.22 1.45
CA TRP A 36 -4.52 -2.33 2.34
C TRP A 36 -5.73 -2.00 3.21
N ARG A 37 -6.36 -3.03 3.78
CA ARG A 37 -7.42 -2.87 4.77
C ARG A 37 -6.88 -2.99 6.19
N SER A 38 -7.52 -2.32 7.14
CA SER A 38 -7.23 -2.48 8.58
C SER A 38 -7.46 -3.91 9.08
N SER A 39 -8.31 -4.69 8.39
CA SER A 39 -8.64 -6.07 8.72
C SER A 39 -7.72 -7.12 8.09
N GLU A 40 -6.70 -6.71 7.32
CA GLU A 40 -5.70 -7.65 6.79
C GLU A 40 -4.83 -8.23 7.93
N PRO A 41 -4.21 -9.41 7.74
CA PRO A 41 -3.30 -9.98 8.72
C PRO A 41 -2.12 -9.06 9.07
N GLU A 42 -1.45 -9.30 10.20
CA GLU A 42 -0.30 -8.50 10.61
C GLU A 42 0.87 -8.53 9.61
N THR A 43 0.99 -9.59 8.80
CA THR A 43 1.95 -9.64 7.68
C THR A 43 1.67 -8.60 6.59
N ILE A 44 0.51 -7.95 6.63
CA ILE A 44 0.13 -6.85 5.75
C ILE A 44 0.03 -5.54 6.54
N THR A 45 -0.50 -5.52 7.77
CA THR A 45 -0.75 -4.27 8.51
C THR A 45 0.44 -3.79 9.35
N ASN A 46 1.35 -4.68 9.75
CA ASN A 46 2.51 -4.34 10.60
C ASN A 46 3.79 -4.25 9.75
N PRO A 47 4.45 -3.07 9.67
CA PRO A 47 5.70 -2.91 8.93
C PRO A 47 6.83 -3.86 9.37
N GLU A 48 6.90 -4.25 10.63
CA GLU A 48 7.93 -5.17 11.15
C GLU A 48 7.71 -6.61 10.69
N LYS A 49 6.44 -7.01 10.50
CA LYS A 49 6.04 -8.35 10.07
C LYS A 49 5.82 -8.45 8.55
N TYR A 50 5.87 -7.33 7.84
CA TYR A 50 5.72 -7.31 6.39
C TYR A 50 6.86 -8.08 5.70
N PRO A 51 6.58 -9.00 4.75
CA PRO A 51 7.61 -9.85 4.18
C PRO A 51 8.70 -9.01 3.49
N ARG A 52 9.95 -9.17 3.96
CA ARG A 52 11.11 -8.43 3.47
C ARG A 52 11.27 -8.45 1.94
N PRO A 53 11.03 -9.56 1.20
CA PRO A 53 11.16 -9.58 -0.26
C PRO A 53 10.21 -8.62 -1.00
N PHE A 54 9.10 -8.22 -0.36
CA PHE A 54 8.12 -7.31 -0.95
C PHE A 54 8.25 -5.87 -0.44
N LYS A 55 9.16 -5.61 0.52
CA LYS A 55 9.47 -4.24 0.94
C LYS A 55 10.16 -3.50 -0.20
N ILE A 56 9.89 -2.21 -0.29
CA ILE A 56 10.54 -1.34 -1.27
C ILE A 56 11.09 -0.09 -0.59
N ASN A 57 12.15 0.46 -1.15
CA ASN A 57 12.65 1.76 -0.73
C ASN A 57 11.81 2.87 -1.37
N PRO A 58 11.25 3.81 -0.57
CA PRO A 58 10.55 5.00 -1.08
C PRO A 58 11.26 5.75 -2.20
N LYS A 59 12.61 5.79 -2.16
CA LYS A 59 13.43 6.52 -3.14
C LYS A 59 13.44 5.87 -4.53
N ASP A 60 13.12 4.59 -4.61
CA ASP A 60 13.12 3.84 -5.88
C ASP A 60 11.79 3.97 -6.62
N VAL A 61 10.72 4.39 -5.93
CA VAL A 61 9.37 4.48 -6.54
C VAL A 61 9.31 5.44 -7.74
N PRO A 62 9.89 6.66 -7.70
CA PRO A 62 9.92 7.54 -8.87
C PRO A 62 10.70 6.97 -10.07
N LEU A 63 11.55 5.97 -9.83
CA LEU A 63 12.38 5.30 -10.85
C LEU A 63 11.73 4.02 -11.38
N ALA A 64 10.58 3.60 -10.84
CA ALA A 64 9.84 2.41 -11.26
C ALA A 64 9.07 2.63 -12.58
N THR A 65 9.80 2.94 -13.66
CA THR A 65 9.25 3.36 -14.96
C THR A 65 9.01 2.21 -15.94
N HIS A 66 9.47 1.01 -15.63
CA HIS A 66 9.30 -0.17 -16.48
C HIS A 66 7.85 -0.68 -16.39
N VAL A 67 6.99 -0.13 -17.26
CA VAL A 67 5.61 -0.58 -17.45
C VAL A 67 5.51 -1.45 -18.71
N PRO A 68 4.72 -2.54 -18.70
CA PRO A 68 4.47 -3.31 -19.91
C PRO A 68 3.77 -2.43 -20.96
N PRO A 69 4.03 -2.66 -22.26
CA PRO A 69 3.38 -1.91 -23.32
C PRO A 69 1.86 -2.12 -23.28
N VAL A 70 1.10 -1.05 -23.55
CA VAL A 70 -0.35 -1.14 -23.69
C VAL A 70 -0.68 -1.94 -24.96
N PRO A 71 -1.49 -3.00 -24.89
CA PRO A 71 -1.89 -3.76 -26.07
C PRO A 71 -2.61 -2.86 -27.10
N PRO A 72 -2.51 -3.15 -28.41
CA PRO A 72 -3.30 -2.47 -29.41
C PRO A 72 -4.80 -2.65 -29.13
N ARG A 73 -5.61 -1.64 -29.45
CA ARG A 73 -7.07 -1.78 -29.39
C ARG A 73 -7.52 -2.74 -30.49
N SER A 74 -8.42 -3.65 -30.12
CA SER A 74 -9.12 -4.58 -31.05
C SER A 74 -10.01 -3.85 -32.04
#